data_AF-A0A0A2KKR7-F1
#
_entry.id   AF-A0A0A2KKR7-F1
#
_cell.length_a   1.000
_cell.length_b   1.000
_cell.length_c   1.000
_cell.angle_alpha   90.00
_cell.angle_beta   90.00
_cell.angle_gamma   90.00
#
_symmetry.space_group_name_H-M   'P 1'
#
loop_
_entity.id
_entity.type
_entity.pdbx_description
1 polymer ?
#
loop_
_entity_poly.entity_id
_entity_poly.type
_entity_poly.pdbx_seq_one_letter_code
_entity_poly.pdbx_strand_id
1 'polypeptide(L)' 'MSTLFECTYTDTDGSIKVSRIKERVEEKEGIPPVQQRLIFGGKQMADDKTASEYNLEGGATLHLVLALRGGCAAASM' A
#
# COMPACT_ATOMS: atom_id res chain seq x y z
N MET A 1 -14.17 6.11 -13.08
CA MET A 1 -14.18 4.84 -12.33
C MET A 1 -12.91 4.80 -11.51
N SER A 2 -12.99 5.11 -10.23
CA SER A 2 -11.84 5.16 -9.33
C SER A 2 -11.32 3.73 -9.15
N THR A 3 -10.11 3.42 -9.60
CA THR A 3 -9.49 2.10 -9.41
C THR A 3 -9.07 1.97 -7.94
N LEU A 4 -9.94 1.37 -7.13
CA LEU A 4 -9.65 0.93 -5.77
C LEU A 4 -9.11 -0.51 -5.86
N PHE A 5 -7.89 -0.72 -5.40
CA PHE A 5 -7.30 -2.04 -5.28
C PHE A 5 -7.41 -2.49 -3.82
N GLU A 6 -7.74 -3.76 -3.58
CA GLU A 6 -7.78 -4.32 -2.24
C GLU A 6 -6.58 -5.24 -2.06
N CYS A 7 -5.66 -4.88 -1.16
CA CYS A 7 -4.51 -5.70 -0.83
C CYS A 7 -4.76 -6.39 0.51
N THR A 8 -4.64 -7.71 0.56
CA THR A 8 -4.68 -8.43 1.83
C THR A 8 -3.27 -8.47 2.44
N TYR A 9 -3.17 -7.99 3.68
CA TYR A 9 -1.93 -8.09 4.45
C TYR A 9 -1.80 -9.52 4.96
N THR A 10 -1.01 -10.35 4.29
CA THR A 10 -0.80 -11.75 4.69
C THR A 10 0.33 -11.92 5.69
N ASP A 11 1.04 -10.85 5.98
CA ASP A 11 2.19 -10.90 6.88
C ASP A 11 1.71 -10.79 8.33
N THR A 12 2.27 -11.59 9.21
CA THR A 12 1.92 -11.56 10.65
C THR A 12 2.94 -10.74 11.43
N ASP A 13 3.99 -10.26 10.76
CA ASP A 13 5.04 -9.48 11.38
C ASP A 13 4.64 -8.01 11.44
N GLY A 14 4.19 -7.58 12.61
CA GLY A 14 3.83 -6.18 12.83
C GLY A 14 5.04 -5.22 12.86
N SER A 15 6.27 -5.73 12.82
CA SER A 15 7.49 -4.91 12.72
C SER A 15 7.72 -4.38 11.31
N ILE A 16 7.00 -4.91 10.31
CA ILE A 16 7.03 -4.43 8.93
C ILE A 16 6.52 -2.98 8.85
N LYS A 17 7.30 -2.14 8.18
CA LYS A 17 6.93 -0.75 7.88
C LYS A 17 5.98 -0.67 6.71
N VAL A 18 5.13 0.36 6.70
CA VAL A 18 4.24 0.64 5.58
C VAL A 18 5.03 0.87 4.27
N SER A 19 6.26 1.40 4.35
CA SER A 19 7.16 1.48 3.18
C SER A 19 7.41 0.12 2.51
N ARG A 20 7.63 -0.93 3.32
CA ARG A 20 7.90 -2.30 2.85
C ARG A 20 6.67 -2.94 2.23
N ILE A 21 5.48 -2.60 2.73
CA ILE A 21 4.21 -3.03 2.13
C ILE A 21 4.07 -2.40 0.74
N LYS A 22 4.39 -1.12 0.60
CA LYS A 22 4.35 -0.43 -0.70
C LYS A 22 5.34 -1.02 -1.72
N GLU A 23 6.54 -1.38 -1.30
CA GLU A 23 7.51 -2.10 -2.15
C GLU A 23 6.93 -3.42 -2.67
N ARG A 24 6.32 -4.24 -1.81
CA ARG A 24 5.67 -5.48 -2.23
C ARG A 24 4.51 -5.26 -3.20
N VAL A 25 3.75 -4.20 -2.99
CA VAL A 25 2.66 -3.81 -3.89
C VAL A 25 3.23 -3.31 -5.23
N GLU A 26 4.35 -2.62 -5.25
CA GLU A 26 5.05 -2.22 -6.49
C GLU A 26 5.49 -3.46 -7.27
N GLU A 27 6.09 -4.45 -6.63
CA GLU A 27 6.48 -5.70 -7.29
C GLU A 27 5.29 -6.48 -7.87
N LYS A 28 4.13 -6.45 -7.20
CA LYS A 28 2.94 -7.20 -7.64
C LYS A 28 2.14 -6.48 -8.72
N GLU A 29 1.88 -5.19 -8.52
CA GLU A 29 0.99 -4.40 -9.37
C GLU A 29 1.75 -3.49 -10.36
N GLY A 30 3.06 -3.30 -10.17
CA GLY A 30 3.89 -2.42 -10.99
C GLY A 30 3.69 -0.92 -10.71
N ILE A 31 3.12 -0.56 -9.56
CA ILE A 31 2.75 0.82 -9.22
C ILE A 31 3.83 1.43 -8.32
N PRO A 32 4.36 2.63 -8.62
CA PRO A 32 5.37 3.25 -7.76
C PRO A 32 4.81 3.67 -6.39
N PRO A 33 5.55 3.56 -5.28
CA PRO A 33 5.10 3.79 -3.90
C PRO A 33 4.63 5.23 -3.66
N VAL A 34 5.08 6.18 -4.49
CA VAL A 34 4.66 7.59 -4.46
C VAL A 34 3.23 7.78 -4.97
N GLN A 35 2.74 6.88 -5.84
CA GLN A 35 1.37 6.90 -6.36
C GLN A 35 0.42 6.01 -5.53
N GLN A 36 0.98 5.10 -4.73
CA GLN A 36 0.24 4.22 -3.85
C GLN A 36 -0.24 4.93 -2.58
N ARG A 37 -1.55 4.97 -2.37
CA ARG A 37 -2.16 5.46 -1.13
C ARG A 37 -2.84 4.31 -0.41
N LEU A 38 -2.19 3.82 0.64
CA LEU A 38 -2.74 2.78 1.52
C LEU A 38 -3.71 3.42 2.52
N ILE A 39 -4.88 2.82 2.65
CA ILE A 39 -5.95 3.23 3.54
C ILE A 39 -6.38 2.00 4.34
N PHE A 40 -6.43 2.14 5.66
CA PHE A 40 -6.88 1.10 6.57
C PHE A 40 -7.88 1.67 7.56
N GLY A 41 -9.05 1.02 7.70
CA GLY A 41 -10.12 1.50 8.59
C GLY A 41 -10.58 2.94 8.29
N GLY A 42 -10.51 3.36 7.02
CA GLY A 42 -10.82 4.74 6.62
C GLY A 42 -9.72 5.78 6.91
N LYS A 43 -8.56 5.36 7.43
CA LYS A 43 -7.42 6.23 7.72
C LYS A 43 -6.26 5.95 6.75
N GLN A 44 -5.69 7.01 6.19
CA GLN A 44 -4.50 6.88 5.34
C GLN A 44 -3.29 6.46 6.18
N MET A 45 -2.56 5.48 5.68
CA MET A 45 -1.35 4.98 6.32
C MET A 45 -0.13 5.75 5.86
N ALA A 46 0.61 6.31 6.81
CA ALA A 46 1.92 6.92 6.58
C ALA A 46 3.04 5.87 6.58
N ASP A 47 4.04 6.05 5.72
CA ASP A 47 5.25 5.20 5.64
C ASP A 47 6.14 5.25 6.89
N ASP A 48 6.09 6.35 7.66
CA ASP A 48 6.76 6.48 8.97
C ASP A 48 6.22 5.52 10.05
N LYS A 49 5.06 4.90 9.82
CA LYS A 49 4.43 3.99 10.80
C LYS A 49 4.58 2.53 10.39
N THR A 50 4.60 1.65 11.39
CA THR A 50 4.63 0.20 11.21
C THR A 50 3.24 -0.40 11.12
N ALA A 51 3.14 -1.62 10.61
CA ALA A 51 1.90 -2.37 10.58
C ALA A 51 1.33 -2.59 12.00
N SER A 52 2.20 -2.84 12.99
CA SER A 52 1.83 -2.91 14.42
C SER A 52 1.17 -1.63 14.93
N GLU A 53 1.64 -0.44 14.52
CA GLU A 53 1.05 0.84 14.96
C GLU A 53 -0.42 0.97 14.54
N TYR A 54 -0.81 0.32 13.44
CA TYR A 54 -2.19 0.26 12.97
C TYR A 54 -2.94 -0.98 13.44
N ASN A 55 -2.32 -1.82 14.27
CA ASN A 55 -2.84 -3.14 14.66
C ASN A 55 -3.24 -3.96 13.42
N LEU A 56 -2.40 -3.96 12.39
CA LEU A 56 -2.61 -4.82 11.23
C LEU A 56 -2.37 -6.26 11.65
N GLU A 57 -3.43 -7.05 11.64
CA GLU A 57 -3.38 -8.49 11.80
C GLU A 57 -3.21 -9.18 10.45
N GLY A 58 -2.60 -10.37 10.46
CA GLY A 58 -2.54 -11.22 9.28
C GLY A 58 -3.95 -11.56 8.79
N GLY A 59 -4.31 -11.09 7.60
CA GLY A 59 -5.66 -11.15 7.04
C GLY A 59 -6.36 -9.79 6.93
N ALA A 60 -5.74 -8.70 7.40
CA ALA A 60 -6.31 -7.36 7.29
C ALA A 60 -6.45 -6.90 5.82
N THR A 61 -7.59 -6.29 5.50
CA THR A 61 -7.86 -5.75 4.16
C THR A 61 -7.43 -4.28 4.08
N LEU A 62 -6.41 -4.03 3.27
CA LEU A 62 -5.89 -2.69 2.98
C LEU A 62 -6.52 -2.18 1.69
N HIS A 63 -7.08 -0.97 1.76
CA HIS A 63 -7.61 -0.27 0.60
C HIS A 63 -6.50 0.54 -0.04
N LEU A 64 -6.05 0.13 -1.22
CA LEU A 64 -5.07 0.85 -2.02
C LEU A 64 -5.80 1.75 -3.03
N VAL A 65 -5.53 3.05 -2.94
CA VAL A 65 -6.04 4.04 -3.89
C VAL A 65 -4.88 4.58 -4.72
N LEU A 66 -5.10 4.67 -6.02
CA LEU A 66 -4.16 5.29 -6.94
C LEU A 66 -4.41 6.79 -7.05
N ALA A 67 -3.38 7.59 -6.76
CA ALA A 67 -3.41 9.01 -7.06
C ALA A 67 -3.12 9.24 -8.56
N LEU A 68 -4.08 8.92 -9.42
CA LEU A 68 -3.97 9.20 -10.85
C LEU A 68 -4.23 10.69 -11.11
N ARG A 69 -3.16 11.46 -11.32
CA ARG A 69 -3.22 12.68 -12.12
C ARG A 69 -2.39 12.47 -13.38
N GLY A 70 -3.03 11.84 -14.37
CA GLY A 70 -2.67 11.84 -15.80
C GLY A 70 -1.22 11.54 -16.18
N GLY A 71 -0.95 10.31 -16.63
CA GLY A 71 0.13 9.97 -17.58
C GLY A 71 1.57 10.07 -17.05
N CYS A 72 2.46 9.24 -17.60
CA CYS A 72 3.92 9.28 -17.43
C CYS A 72 4.51 8.99 -16.03
N ALA A 73 4.89 7.73 -15.82
CA ALA A 73 6.22 7.31 -15.33
C ALA A 73 6.21 5.77 -15.41
N ALA A 74 6.84 5.11 -16.39
CA ALA A 74 8.28 4.94 -16.49
C ALA A 74 8.89 4.38 -15.19
N ALA A 75 8.90 3.05 -15.07
CA ALA A 75 10.02 2.31 -14.51
C ALA A 75 10.44 1.33 -15.60
N SER A 76 11.49 1.72 -16.31
CA SER A 76 12.20 0.92 -17.30
C SER A 76 12.96 -0.19 -16.58
N MET A 77 12.92 -1.41 -17.14
CA MET A 77 14.01 -2.36 -17.39
C MET A 77 13.60 -3.80 -17.08
#